data_AF-A0A1I5AD20-F1
#
_entry.id   AF-A0A1I5AD20-F1
#
_cell.length_a   1.000
_cell.length_b   1.000
_cell.length_c   1.000
_cell.angle_alpha   90.00
_cell.angle_beta   90.00
_cell.angle_gamma   90.00
#
_symmetry.space_group_name_H-M   'P 1'
#
loop_
_entity.id
_entity.type
_entity.pdbx_description
1 polymer ?
#
loop_
_entity_poly.entity_id
_entity_poly.type
_entity_poly.pdbx_seq_one_letter_code
_entity_poly.pdbx_strand_id
1 'polypeptide(L)'
;MTGQSEDMQGVLDRAWEHLLPAFAGPDDADGSDRSADSALAERLASLGLSPVPTNGVGAPIGAGQYLPAPDNALPRLTRIDVAPGHGTNPWTFTLVEEDGPLAVAARFGHWKTNDATAASAGWGGGGALLAVDVIFLETPHRLHLTLDWEELTFVARWETEPLHDLPLRSMRKPDAAGPGAERVRP
;
A
#
# COMPACT_ATOMS: atom_id res chain seq x y z
N MET A 1 -15.91 2.14 24.18
CA MET A 1 -17.05 2.76 24.87
C MET A 1 -18.23 2.72 23.91
N THR A 2 -19.13 1.76 24.06
CA THR A 2 -20.38 1.71 23.29
C THR A 2 -21.42 2.51 24.07
N GLY A 3 -21.86 3.66 23.53
CA GLY A 3 -22.75 4.58 24.23
C GLY A 3 -24.14 3.98 24.38
N GLN A 4 -24.53 3.62 25.61
CA GLN A 4 -25.90 3.24 25.97
C GLN A 4 -26.74 4.50 26.22
N SER A 5 -26.86 5.37 25.20
CA SER A 5 -27.74 6.54 25.26
C SER A 5 -28.94 6.29 24.35
N GLU A 6 -30.15 6.39 24.91
CA GLU A 6 -31.40 6.20 24.16
C GLU A 6 -31.66 7.33 23.14
N ASP A 7 -31.00 8.49 23.32
CA ASP A 7 -31.08 9.64 22.42
C ASP A 7 -29.69 9.99 21.86
N MET A 8 -29.11 9.09 21.07
CA MET A 8 -27.83 9.35 20.42
C MET A 8 -27.92 10.50 19.40
N GLN A 9 -29.10 10.71 18.80
CA GLN A 9 -29.30 11.80 17.83
C GLN A 9 -29.32 13.16 18.52
N GLY A 10 -30.02 13.33 19.64
CA GLY A 10 -29.96 14.58 20.41
C GLY A 10 -28.56 14.90 20.93
N VAL A 11 -27.75 13.89 21.25
CA VAL A 11 -26.33 14.09 21.60
C VAL A 11 -25.51 14.56 20.40
N LEU A 12 -25.73 13.98 19.21
CA LEU A 12 -25.05 14.39 17.98
C LEU A 12 -25.50 15.78 17.54
N ASP A 13 -26.80 16.09 17.59
CA ASP A 13 -27.33 17.42 17.29
C ASP A 13 -26.71 18.48 18.20
N ARG A 14 -26.59 18.20 19.51
CA ARG A 14 -25.93 19.11 20.47
C ARG A 14 -24.44 19.23 20.23
N ALA A 15 -23.77 18.13 19.90
CA ALA A 15 -22.36 18.17 19.51
C ALA A 15 -22.18 19.03 18.25
N TRP A 16 -23.09 18.97 17.28
CA TRP A 16 -23.03 19.77 16.08
C TRP A 16 -23.37 21.24 16.37
N GLU A 17 -24.40 21.53 17.16
CA GLU A 17 -24.77 22.91 17.56
C GLU A 17 -23.68 23.63 18.33
N HIS A 18 -22.87 22.90 19.12
CA HIS A 18 -21.90 23.53 20.04
C HIS A 18 -20.44 23.38 19.61
N LEU A 19 -20.06 22.26 18.99
CA LEU A 19 -18.66 22.01 18.63
C LEU A 19 -18.30 22.59 17.26
N LEU A 20 -19.18 22.49 16.26
CA LEU A 20 -18.90 23.05 14.92
C LEU A 20 -18.64 24.57 14.96
N PRO A 21 -19.44 25.38 15.65
CA PRO A 21 -19.15 26.81 15.78
C PRO A 21 -17.86 27.12 16.54
N ALA A 22 -17.39 26.22 17.41
CA ALA A 22 -16.13 26.39 18.12
C ALA A 22 -14.91 26.07 17.24
N PHE A 23 -15.09 25.28 16.19
CA PHE A 23 -14.07 25.03 15.16
C PHE A 23 -14.06 26.09 14.06
N ALA A 24 -15.14 26.86 13.91
CA ALA A 24 -15.20 28.04 13.05
C ALA A 24 -14.79 29.27 13.86
N GLY A 25 -13.48 29.53 13.95
CA GLY A 25 -12.94 30.74 14.55
C GLY A 25 -13.40 32.01 13.79
N PRO A 26 -13.24 33.20 14.39
CA PRO A 26 -13.65 34.46 13.77
C PRO A 26 -12.94 34.77 12.43
N ASP A 27 -11.81 34.10 12.14
CA ASP A 27 -11.07 34.20 10.87
C ASP A 27 -11.53 33.18 9.80
N ASP A 28 -12.41 32.22 10.14
CA ASP A 28 -12.89 31.20 9.20
C ASP A 28 -14.01 31.70 8.26
N ALA A 29 -14.50 32.92 8.48
CA ALA A 29 -15.47 33.55 7.58
C ALA A 29 -14.85 33.90 6.21
N ASP A 30 -13.53 33.96 6.11
CA ASP A 30 -12.78 34.32 4.90
C ASP A 30 -11.79 33.19 4.49
N GLY A 31 -12.24 31.94 4.56
CA GLY A 31 -11.71 30.79 3.82
C GLY A 31 -10.23 30.45 4.03
N SER A 32 -9.98 29.35 4.76
CA SER A 32 -8.71 28.61 4.87
C SER A 32 -7.43 29.48 4.79
N ASP A 33 -6.78 29.72 5.94
CA ASP A 33 -5.47 30.35 5.96
C ASP A 33 -4.48 29.56 5.09
N ARG A 34 -4.25 30.05 3.87
CA ARG A 34 -3.35 29.43 2.87
C ARG A 34 -1.92 29.28 3.40
N SER A 35 -1.50 30.13 4.34
CA SER A 35 -0.19 30.04 4.98
C SER A 35 -0.15 28.84 5.93
N ALA A 36 -1.20 28.66 6.75
CA ALA A 36 -1.35 27.48 7.60
C ALA A 36 -1.46 26.18 6.79
N ASP A 37 -2.22 26.19 5.70
CA ASP A 37 -2.35 25.03 4.79
C ASP A 37 -1.01 24.68 4.13
N SER A 38 -0.25 25.69 3.69
CA SER A 38 1.07 25.48 3.10
C SER A 38 2.05 24.91 4.13
N ALA A 39 2.07 25.45 5.35
CA ALA A 39 2.90 24.94 6.43
C ALA A 39 2.52 23.49 6.83
N LEU A 40 1.23 23.17 6.84
CA LEU A 40 0.74 21.80 7.05
C LEU A 40 1.18 20.88 5.90
N ALA A 41 1.05 21.31 4.65
CA ALA A 41 1.47 20.54 3.49
C ALA A 41 2.97 20.24 3.51
N GLU A 42 3.81 21.23 3.84
CA GLU A 42 5.26 21.05 3.99
C GLU A 42 5.59 20.06 5.12
N ARG A 43 4.92 20.18 6.26
CA ARG A 43 5.10 19.23 7.37
C ARG A 43 4.70 17.82 6.97
N LEU A 44 3.55 17.64 6.33
CA LEU A 44 3.10 16.33 5.85
C LEU A 44 4.04 15.76 4.78
N ALA A 45 4.56 16.59 3.88
CA ALA A 45 5.55 16.17 2.90
C ALA A 45 6.85 15.69 3.58
N SER A 46 7.30 16.37 4.64
CA SER A 46 8.49 15.96 5.40
C SER A 46 8.30 14.64 6.19
N LEU A 47 7.05 14.30 6.51
CA LEU A 47 6.67 13.07 7.21
C LEU A 47 6.37 11.91 6.24
N GLY A 48 6.50 12.15 4.94
CA GLY A 48 6.31 11.13 3.92
C GLY A 48 7.26 9.96 4.13
N LEU A 49 6.74 8.75 3.95
CA LEU A 49 7.56 7.54 3.99
C LEU A 49 8.64 7.63 2.91
N SER A 50 9.89 7.41 3.29
CA SER A 50 10.99 7.37 2.31
C SER A 50 10.79 6.17 1.37
N PRO A 51 10.89 6.37 0.04
CA PRO A 51 10.88 5.27 -0.91
C PRO A 51 12.12 4.39 -0.72
N VAL A 52 12.08 3.19 -1.30
CA VAL A 52 13.24 2.29 -1.26
C VAL A 52 14.42 2.96 -1.97
N PRO A 53 15.60 3.09 -1.33
CA PRO A 53 16.77 3.73 -1.93
C PRO A 53 17.26 3.02 -3.20
N THR A 54 17.79 3.79 -4.14
CA THR A 54 18.39 3.28 -5.40
C THR A 54 19.91 3.38 -5.39
N ASN A 55 20.53 3.21 -4.23
CA ASN A 55 21.94 3.43 -3.96
C ASN A 55 22.90 2.41 -4.60
N GLY A 56 22.43 1.58 -5.54
CA GLY A 56 23.22 0.64 -6.32
C GLY A 56 23.04 0.83 -7.83
N VAL A 57 24.11 0.58 -8.60
CA VAL A 57 23.99 0.34 -10.04
C VAL A 57 23.42 -1.07 -10.17
N GLY A 58 22.14 -1.15 -10.49
CA GLY A 58 21.45 -2.42 -10.64
C GLY A 58 22.05 -3.30 -11.72
N ALA A 59 22.14 -4.60 -11.44
CA ALA A 59 22.23 -5.58 -12.50
C ALA A 59 21.01 -5.45 -13.45
N PRO A 60 21.14 -5.74 -14.75
CA PRO A 60 19.98 -5.75 -15.64
C PRO A 60 19.00 -6.83 -15.18
N ILE A 61 17.89 -6.44 -14.55
CA ILE A 61 16.81 -7.37 -14.22
C ILE A 61 16.08 -7.73 -15.52
N GLY A 62 16.07 -9.02 -15.82
CA GLY A 62 15.19 -9.59 -16.83
C GLY A 62 13.80 -9.87 -16.28
N ALA A 63 12.82 -9.99 -17.17
CA ALA A 63 11.57 -10.64 -16.80
C ALA A 63 11.88 -12.05 -16.29
N GLY A 64 11.25 -12.47 -15.20
CA GLY A 64 11.63 -13.71 -14.56
C GLY A 64 10.64 -14.16 -13.50
N GLN A 65 10.72 -15.45 -13.19
CA GLN A 65 9.99 -16.10 -12.13
C GLN A 65 10.92 -16.32 -10.95
N TYR A 66 10.49 -15.95 -9.75
CA TYR A 66 11.24 -16.09 -8.51
C TYR A 66 10.49 -17.03 -7.57
N LEU A 67 11.23 -17.92 -6.91
CA LEU A 67 10.71 -18.90 -5.95
C LEU A 67 11.11 -18.54 -4.51
N PRO A 68 10.33 -18.96 -3.48
CA PRO A 68 10.66 -18.62 -2.11
C PRO A 68 12.00 -19.24 -1.70
N ALA A 69 12.86 -18.43 -1.09
CA ALA A 69 14.05 -18.91 -0.40
C ALA A 69 13.66 -19.62 0.92
N PRO A 70 14.55 -20.45 1.51
CA PRO A 70 14.25 -21.21 2.72
C PRO A 70 13.82 -20.37 3.95
N ASP A 71 14.19 -19.09 4.00
CA ASP A 71 13.92 -18.14 5.08
C ASP A 71 12.73 -17.20 4.79
N ASN A 72 11.96 -17.47 3.74
CA ASN A 72 10.73 -16.73 3.43
C ASN A 72 9.69 -16.85 4.57
N ALA A 73 9.22 -15.71 5.09
CA ALA A 73 8.28 -15.67 6.21
C ALA A 73 6.80 -15.78 5.79
N LEU A 74 6.49 -15.71 4.50
CA LEU A 74 5.12 -15.83 3.96
C LEU A 74 4.96 -17.16 3.19
N PRO A 75 4.59 -18.27 3.84
CA PRO A 75 4.54 -19.59 3.19
C PRO A 75 3.48 -19.71 2.07
N ARG A 76 2.45 -18.85 2.09
CA ARG A 76 1.40 -18.81 1.06
C ARG A 76 1.85 -18.11 -0.22
N LEU A 77 2.86 -17.25 -0.14
CA LEU A 77 3.47 -16.62 -1.31
C LEU A 77 4.43 -17.63 -1.93
N THR A 78 3.99 -18.23 -3.03
CA THR A 78 4.69 -19.36 -3.67
C THR A 78 5.56 -18.94 -4.83
N ARG A 79 5.31 -17.74 -5.40
CA ARG A 79 6.01 -17.24 -6.57
C ARG A 79 5.86 -15.73 -6.71
N ILE A 80 6.89 -15.09 -7.25
CA ILE A 80 6.80 -13.72 -7.78
C ILE A 80 7.17 -13.74 -9.26
N ASP A 81 6.26 -13.29 -10.11
CA ASP A 81 6.54 -13.06 -11.54
C ASP A 81 6.88 -11.57 -11.74
N VAL A 82 8.06 -11.28 -12.28
CA VAL A 82 8.55 -9.92 -12.51
C VAL A 82 8.49 -9.60 -14.00
N ALA A 83 7.84 -8.50 -14.34
CA ALA A 83 7.85 -7.92 -15.68
C ALA A 83 8.47 -6.51 -15.64
N PRO A 84 9.55 -6.27 -16.42
CA PRO A 84 10.23 -4.98 -16.45
C PRO A 84 9.33 -3.89 -17.04
N GLY A 85 9.39 -2.70 -16.44
CA GLY A 85 8.84 -1.49 -17.04
C GLY A 85 9.78 -0.93 -18.11
N HIS A 86 9.23 -0.33 -19.17
CA HIS A 86 10.01 0.39 -20.17
C HIS A 86 9.94 1.91 -19.97
N GLY A 87 11.09 2.57 -19.91
CA GLY A 87 11.18 4.03 -19.78
C GLY A 87 10.54 4.53 -18.49
N THR A 88 9.42 5.24 -18.61
CA THR A 88 8.67 5.76 -17.46
C THR A 88 7.62 4.78 -16.94
N ASN A 89 7.38 3.65 -17.60
CA ASN A 89 6.40 2.66 -17.14
C ASN A 89 6.90 1.97 -15.86
N PRO A 90 6.01 1.71 -14.88
CA PRO A 90 6.38 1.01 -13.67
C PRO A 90 6.71 -0.46 -13.95
N TRP A 91 7.50 -1.04 -13.06
CA TRP A 91 7.71 -2.47 -12.99
C TRP A 91 6.46 -3.15 -12.46
N THR A 92 6.17 -4.35 -12.95
CA THR A 92 5.04 -5.15 -12.45
C THR A 92 5.57 -6.38 -11.73
N PHE A 93 5.19 -6.50 -10.46
CA PHE A 93 5.45 -7.66 -9.61
C PHE A 93 4.12 -8.38 -9.38
N THR A 94 4.01 -9.61 -9.84
CA THR A 94 2.83 -10.43 -9.61
C THR A 94 3.12 -11.38 -8.47
N LEU A 95 2.58 -11.09 -7.29
CA LEU A 95 2.68 -11.95 -6.10
C LEU A 95 1.66 -13.07 -6.23
N VAL A 96 2.10 -14.32 -6.27
CA VAL A 96 1.24 -15.49 -6.50
C VAL A 96 1.08 -16.29 -5.22
N GLU A 97 -0.18 -16.33 -4.76
CA GLU A 97 -0.65 -17.27 -3.73
C GLU A 97 -1.61 -18.28 -4.35
N GLU A 98 -1.88 -19.38 -3.63
CA GLU A 98 -2.88 -20.39 -4.07
C GLU A 98 -4.25 -19.76 -4.32
N ASP A 99 -4.63 -18.78 -3.51
CA ASP A 99 -5.89 -18.06 -3.66
C ASP A 99 -5.96 -17.25 -4.95
N GLY A 100 -4.82 -16.73 -5.43
CA GLY A 100 -4.72 -16.02 -6.69
C GLY A 100 -3.65 -14.94 -6.70
N PRO A 101 -3.36 -14.37 -7.87
CA PRO A 101 -2.30 -13.38 -8.03
C PRO A 101 -2.74 -11.98 -7.55
N LEU A 102 -1.77 -11.22 -7.03
CA LEU A 102 -1.86 -9.78 -6.79
C LEU A 102 -0.82 -9.06 -7.64
N ALA A 103 -1.25 -8.22 -8.57
CA ALA A 103 -0.37 -7.38 -9.37
C ALA A 103 -0.02 -6.08 -8.65
N VAL A 104 1.27 -5.81 -8.48
CA VAL A 104 1.80 -4.62 -7.82
C VAL A 104 2.69 -3.85 -8.79
N ALA A 105 2.38 -2.58 -8.98
CA ALA A 105 3.16 -1.68 -9.82
C ALA A 105 4.12 -0.85 -8.96
N ALA A 106 5.43 -1.01 -9.15
CA ALA A 106 6.45 -0.26 -8.40
C ALA A 106 7.34 0.59 -9.30
N ARG A 107 7.90 1.66 -8.72
CA ARG A 107 8.90 2.51 -9.36
C ARG A 107 10.16 2.52 -8.52
N PHE A 108 11.32 2.54 -9.19
CA PHE A 108 12.60 2.67 -8.51
C PHE A 108 12.73 4.05 -7.88
N GLY A 109 13.07 4.11 -6.58
CA GLY A 109 13.33 5.38 -5.87
C GLY A 109 12.11 6.26 -5.64
N HIS A 110 10.91 5.77 -5.93
CA HIS A 110 9.66 6.52 -5.79
C HIS A 110 8.53 5.59 -5.37
N TRP A 111 7.55 6.13 -4.65
CA TRP A 111 6.29 5.43 -4.42
C TRP A 111 5.42 5.49 -5.67
N LYS A 112 4.83 4.34 -6.03
CA LYS A 112 3.79 4.25 -7.04
C LYS A 112 2.54 3.66 -6.41
N THR A 113 1.48 4.44 -6.40
CA THR A 113 0.14 3.98 -5.99
C THR A 113 -0.60 3.33 -7.16
N ASN A 114 -1.25 2.20 -6.88
CA ASN A 114 -2.19 1.51 -7.75
C ASN A 114 -3.33 0.90 -6.92
N ASP A 115 -4.56 1.39 -7.13
CA ASP A 115 -5.76 1.05 -6.38
C ASP A 115 -5.51 0.95 -4.86
N ALA A 116 -5.36 -0.27 -4.35
CA ALA A 116 -5.24 -0.58 -2.93
C ALA A 116 -3.78 -0.72 -2.43
N THR A 117 -2.79 -0.51 -3.29
CA THR A 117 -1.37 -0.67 -2.94
C THR A 117 -0.55 0.56 -3.30
N ALA A 118 0.49 0.84 -2.52
CA ALA A 118 1.58 1.73 -2.90
C ALA A 118 2.90 0.96 -2.81
N ALA A 119 3.68 0.95 -3.90
CA ALA A 119 4.92 0.19 -3.94
C ALA A 119 6.11 1.01 -4.41
N SER A 120 7.27 0.71 -3.84
CA SER A 120 8.55 1.32 -4.19
C SER A 120 9.61 0.22 -4.33
N ALA A 121 10.49 0.36 -5.30
CA ALA A 121 11.56 -0.59 -5.56
C ALA A 121 12.93 0.10 -5.48
N GLY A 122 13.98 -0.67 -5.26
CA GLY A 122 15.34 -0.15 -5.20
C GLY A 122 16.38 -1.24 -5.09
N TRP A 123 17.63 -0.87 -5.29
CA TRP A 123 18.75 -1.80 -5.30
C TRP A 123 19.43 -1.84 -3.94
N GLY A 124 19.50 -3.03 -3.35
CA GLY A 124 20.25 -3.35 -2.14
C GLY A 124 21.44 -4.28 -2.43
N GLY A 125 22.19 -4.62 -1.37
CA GLY A 125 23.23 -5.66 -1.44
C GLY A 125 24.32 -5.41 -2.49
N GLY A 126 24.69 -4.16 -2.75
CA GLY A 126 25.69 -3.85 -3.79
C GLY A 126 25.21 -4.01 -5.23
N GLY A 127 23.90 -4.13 -5.47
CA GLY A 127 23.28 -4.26 -6.80
C GLY A 127 22.80 -5.67 -7.14
N ALA A 128 23.03 -6.65 -6.25
CA ALA A 128 22.59 -8.04 -6.42
C ALA A 128 21.17 -8.31 -5.89
N LEU A 129 20.67 -7.48 -4.98
CA LEU A 129 19.37 -7.69 -4.35
C LEU A 129 18.41 -6.58 -4.74
N LEU A 130 17.23 -6.96 -5.19
CA LEU A 130 16.14 -6.03 -5.45
C LEU A 130 15.23 -5.98 -4.22
N ALA A 131 15.19 -4.81 -3.58
CA ALA A 131 14.26 -4.54 -2.50
C ALA A 131 12.97 -3.94 -3.07
N VAL A 132 11.82 -4.48 -2.66
CA VAL A 132 10.50 -3.94 -2.99
C VAL A 132 9.67 -3.84 -1.73
N ASP A 133 9.17 -2.65 -1.45
CA ASP A 133 8.22 -2.41 -0.38
C ASP A 133 6.83 -2.24 -0.95
N VAL A 134 5.87 -2.94 -0.38
CA VAL A 134 4.45 -2.86 -0.74
C VAL A 134 3.64 -2.47 0.49
N ILE A 135 3.01 -1.31 0.43
CA ILE A 135 2.07 -0.84 1.44
C ILE A 135 0.66 -1.15 0.95
N PHE A 136 -0.11 -1.87 1.74
CA PHE A 136 -1.54 -1.99 1.55
C PHE A 136 -2.18 -0.71 2.11
N LEU A 137 -2.99 -0.01 1.31
CA LEU A 137 -3.50 1.32 1.68
C LEU A 137 -4.79 1.25 2.51
N GLU A 138 -5.52 0.16 2.39
CA GLU A 138 -6.81 -0.05 3.06
C GLU A 138 -6.66 -0.88 4.34
N THR A 139 -5.50 -1.50 4.55
CA THR A 139 -5.10 -2.19 5.78
C THR A 139 -3.71 -1.70 6.19
N PRO A 140 -3.39 -1.53 7.48
CA PRO A 140 -2.14 -0.88 7.91
C PRO A 140 -0.90 -1.80 7.79
N HIS A 141 -0.78 -2.58 6.71
CA HIS A 141 0.28 -3.57 6.53
C HIS A 141 1.28 -3.16 5.45
N ARG A 142 2.57 -3.37 5.77
CA ARG A 142 3.68 -3.19 4.84
C ARG A 142 4.42 -4.51 4.68
N LEU A 143 4.54 -4.96 3.44
CA LEU A 143 5.28 -6.14 3.03
C LEU A 143 6.64 -5.70 2.49
N HIS A 144 7.70 -6.33 2.98
CA HIS A 144 9.05 -6.20 2.47
C HIS A 144 9.40 -7.43 1.64
N LEU A 145 9.87 -7.20 0.43
CA LEU A 145 10.34 -8.24 -0.48
C LEU A 145 11.81 -7.98 -0.79
N THR A 146 12.60 -9.03 -0.76
CA THR A 146 13.97 -9.03 -1.30
C THR A 146 14.05 -10.13 -2.34
N LEU A 147 14.38 -9.76 -3.58
CA LEU A 147 14.56 -10.69 -4.69
C LEU A 147 16.05 -10.80 -5.00
N ASP A 148 16.54 -12.02 -5.07
CA ASP A 148 17.87 -12.36 -5.56
C ASP A 148 17.76 -12.76 -7.03
N TRP A 149 18.35 -11.94 -7.91
CA TRP A 149 18.26 -12.17 -9.36
C TRP A 149 19.22 -13.25 -9.86
N GLU A 150 20.29 -13.55 -9.12
CA GLU A 150 21.26 -14.58 -9.49
C GLU A 150 20.68 -15.96 -9.20
N GLU A 151 20.10 -16.12 -8.02
CA GLU A 151 19.49 -17.38 -7.57
C GLU A 151 18.03 -17.54 -8.00
N LEU A 152 17.41 -16.47 -8.53
CA LEU A 152 15.98 -16.40 -8.85
C LEU A 152 15.10 -16.79 -7.65
N THR A 153 15.46 -16.26 -6.47
CA THR A 153 14.72 -16.50 -5.22
C THR A 153 14.21 -15.21 -4.60
N PHE A 154 13.24 -15.32 -3.70
CA PHE A 154 12.78 -14.19 -2.90
C PHE A 154 12.58 -14.53 -1.42
N VAL A 155 12.70 -13.51 -0.59
CA VAL A 155 12.29 -13.51 0.82
C VAL A 155 11.24 -12.43 1.00
N ALA A 156 10.11 -12.80 1.60
CA ALA A 156 9.07 -11.87 1.99
C ALA A 156 8.93 -11.84 3.52
N ARG A 157 8.71 -10.65 4.09
CA ARG A 157 8.38 -10.47 5.51
C ARG A 157 7.43 -9.29 5.72
N TRP A 158 6.58 -9.39 6.73
CA TRP A 158 5.80 -8.25 7.19
C TRP A 158 6.64 -7.31 8.04
N GLU A 159 6.41 -6.00 7.94
CA GLU A 159 6.92 -5.04 8.93
C GLU A 159 6.15 -5.16 10.25
N THR A 160 4.84 -5.39 10.16
CA THR A 160 4.00 -5.73 11.31
C THR A 160 3.06 -6.84 10.87
N GLU A 161 3.16 -7.99 11.53
CA GLU A 161 2.40 -9.18 11.19
C GLU A 161 0.88 -8.89 11.26
N PRO A 162 0.12 -9.22 10.20
CA PRO A 162 -1.32 -9.24 10.26
C PRO A 162 -1.83 -10.19 11.34
N LEU A 163 -2.86 -9.77 12.07
CA LEU A 163 -3.49 -10.61 13.10
C LEU A 163 -4.07 -11.91 12.53
N HIS A 164 -4.49 -11.87 11.27
CA HIS A 164 -5.05 -13.00 10.55
C HIS A 164 -4.26 -13.24 9.27
N ASP A 165 -3.98 -14.51 9.00
CA ASP A 165 -3.37 -14.95 7.75
C ASP A 165 -4.40 -14.89 6.60
N LEU A 166 -4.63 -13.66 6.11
CA LEU A 166 -5.50 -13.38 4.98
C LEU A 166 -4.68 -13.43 3.69
N PRO A 167 -5.26 -13.92 2.58
CA PRO A 167 -4.61 -13.81 1.26
C PRO A 167 -4.27 -12.35 0.97
N LEU A 168 -3.11 -12.08 0.35
CA LEU A 168 -2.64 -10.74 0.00
C LEU A 168 -3.68 -9.96 -0.82
N ARG A 169 -4.38 -10.64 -1.75
CA ARG A 169 -5.45 -10.04 -2.55
C ARG A 169 -6.69 -9.61 -1.74
N SER A 170 -6.80 -10.04 -0.49
CA SER A 170 -7.88 -9.73 0.45
C SER A 170 -7.49 -8.64 1.44
N MET A 171 -6.24 -8.15 1.39
CA MET A 171 -5.77 -6.98 2.14
C MET A 171 -6.23 -5.65 1.53
N ARG A 172 -7.08 -5.73 0.50
CA ARG A 172 -7.87 -4.65 -0.08
C ARG A 172 -9.35 -4.86 0.25
N LYS A 173 -10.15 -3.80 0.10
CA LYS A 173 -11.60 -3.88 0.13
C LYS A 173 -12.08 -4.89 -0.91
N PRO A 174 -13.21 -5.58 -0.67
CA PRO A 174 -13.83 -6.44 -1.66
C PRO A 174 -14.09 -5.68 -2.95
N ASP A 175 -13.80 -6.31 -4.10
CA ASP A 175 -14.21 -5.77 -5.38
C ASP A 175 -15.74 -5.66 -5.41
N ALA A 176 -16.27 -4.55 -5.92
CA ALA A 176 -17.72 -4.36 -6.07
C ALA A 176 -18.38 -5.42 -7.00
N ALA A 177 -17.57 -6.17 -7.75
CA ALA A 177 -17.99 -7.32 -8.52
C ALA A 177 -17.99 -8.59 -7.66
N GLY A 178 -18.95 -8.70 -6.75
CA GLY A 178 -19.29 -10.00 -6.16
C GLY A 178 -19.88 -10.96 -7.22
N PRO A 179 -19.71 -12.28 -7.07
CA PRO A 179 -20.35 -13.25 -7.96
C PRO A 179 -21.86 -13.26 -7.70
N GLY A 180 -22.62 -12.50 -8.50
CA GLY A 180 -24.09 -12.44 -8.35
C GLY A 180 -24.84 -11.48 -9.25
N ALA A 181 -24.24 -10.98 -10.34
CA ALA A 181 -24.91 -10.05 -11.25
C ALA A 181 -25.20 -10.66 -12.64
N GLU A 182 -25.61 -11.93 -12.71
CA GLU A 182 -26.29 -12.44 -13.91
C GLU A 182 -27.78 -12.13 -13.77
N ARG A 183 -28.17 -10.92 -14.22
CA ARG A 183 -29.57 -10.60 -14.49
C ARG A 183 -29.96 -11.26 -15.82
N VAL A 184 -30.56 -12.43 -15.73
CA VAL A 184 -31.44 -12.96 -16.77
C VAL A 184 -32.49 -11.89 -17.07
N ARG A 185 -32.54 -11.40 -18.31
CA ARG A 185 -33.68 -10.64 -18.83
C ARG A 185 -34.55 -11.56 -19.68
N PRO A 186 -35.89 -11.44 -19.58
CA PRO A 186 -36.84 -12.25 -20.33
C PRO A 186 -36.85 -11.94 -21.83
#